data_AF-A0A7W8F7G6-F1
#
_entry.id   AF-A0A7W8F7G6-F1
#
_cell.length_a   1.000
_cell.length_b   1.000
_cell.length_c   1.000
_cell.angle_alpha   90.00
_cell.angle_beta   90.00
_cell.angle_gamma   90.00
#
_symmetry.space_group_name_H-M   'P 1'
#
loop_
_entity.id
_entity.type
_entity.pdbx_description
1 polymer ?
#
loop_
_entity_poly.entity_id
_entity_poly.type
_entity_poly.pdbx_seq_one_letter_code
_entity_poly.pdbx_strand_id
1 'polypeptide(L)'
;MKLINFKAFRRLELPLGPLTLLTGLNSSGKSSVLQALGLLRQSYETQMLIRTKRAGGGLLLNGDLVALGTAQDVLHEDFGPVEELPAVNEPLVGLVIEEDGEQRTWVAAYDIRHPDRDVMPLAEGSVRSHLAEQPFQYLHADRITPAVTYPRSHQIAIARGFLGVRGEHTVNYLRHHTEQDVPMEVPDGPLRHRGATSSQLLDQTIAWMQELCPGVNIETDPVEGTDSVRLSYGFGGTAGINATRRRRPTHVGFGEPHLNVHLDWIRAARREGVTTGSRIWDSCADLYPHLRFLPRVEGQLSGLNPHWVVPVRRALERLEEAVAAWDPASVAEPEWRTKVSPEGETRKRVCRFTDLDGETRTFDLHARFTPGAGRIHFRLVPEERMIRIAHIGSKIRPEI
;
A
#
# COMPACT_ATOMS: atom_id res chain seq x y z
N MET A 1 19.87 -8.22 1.61
CA MET A 1 19.03 -9.34 2.04
C MET A 1 18.78 -10.26 0.86
N LYS A 2 18.80 -11.58 1.06
CA LYS A 2 18.44 -12.58 0.05
C LYS A 2 17.38 -13.53 0.62
N LEU A 3 16.39 -13.88 -0.21
CA LEU A 3 15.39 -14.90 0.06
C LEU A 3 15.56 -16.04 -0.93
N ILE A 4 15.43 -17.27 -0.46
CA ILE A 4 15.55 -18.47 -1.28
C ILE A 4 14.38 -19.40 -0.96
N ASN A 5 13.67 -19.83 -2.02
CA ASN A 5 12.47 -20.69 -1.97
C ASN A 5 11.41 -20.24 -0.96
N PHE A 6 11.24 -18.93 -0.77
CA PHE A 6 10.33 -18.35 0.23
C PHE A 6 9.10 -17.73 -0.44
N LYS A 7 7.94 -18.35 -0.25
CA LYS A 7 6.61 -17.89 -0.69
C LYS A 7 6.58 -17.51 -2.16
N ALA A 8 6.59 -16.21 -2.45
CA ALA A 8 6.51 -15.65 -3.81
C ALA A 8 7.87 -15.59 -4.52
N PHE A 9 8.97 -15.96 -3.83
CA PHE A 9 10.32 -15.85 -4.37
C PHE A 9 11.05 -17.18 -4.32
N ARG A 10 11.26 -17.79 -5.49
CA ARG A 10 12.28 -18.84 -5.62
C ARG A 10 13.66 -18.29 -5.28
N ARG A 11 13.96 -17.08 -5.73
CA ARG A 11 15.15 -16.31 -5.36
C ARG A 11 14.83 -14.82 -5.40
N LEU A 12 15.23 -14.09 -4.38
CA LEU A 12 15.21 -12.62 -4.35
C LEU A 12 16.53 -12.13 -3.77
N GLU A 13 17.12 -11.14 -4.42
CA GLU A 13 18.20 -10.34 -3.84
C GLU A 13 17.72 -8.89 -3.74
N LEU A 14 17.62 -8.38 -2.51
CA LEU A 14 17.09 -7.07 -2.22
C LEU A 14 18.07 -6.30 -1.32
N PRO A 15 18.70 -5.22 -1.80
CA PRO A 15 19.45 -4.32 -0.93
C PRO A 15 18.49 -3.59 0.01
N LEU A 16 18.82 -3.56 1.30
CA LEU A 16 18.08 -2.81 2.32
C LEU A 16 18.93 -1.60 2.71
N GLY A 17 18.33 -0.41 2.60
CA GLY A 17 18.91 0.83 3.12
C GLY A 17 18.18 1.30 4.38
N PRO A 18 18.67 2.38 5.04
CA PRO A 18 18.04 2.96 6.23
C PRO A 18 16.56 3.31 6.04
N LEU A 19 16.17 3.66 4.80
CA LEU A 19 14.79 3.75 4.36
C LEU A 19 14.62 2.93 3.08
N THR A 20 13.77 1.91 3.14
CA THR A 20 13.45 1.05 2.00
C THR A 20 11.94 1.09 1.78
N LEU A 21 11.50 1.59 0.61
CA LEU A 21 10.09 1.64 0.24
C LEU A 21 9.76 0.57 -0.80
N LEU A 22 8.90 -0.39 -0.41
CA LEU A 22 8.42 -1.43 -1.31
C LEU A 22 7.08 -1.00 -1.93
N THR A 23 7.06 -0.77 -3.24
CA THR A 23 5.86 -0.40 -4.01
C THR A 23 5.55 -1.43 -5.09
N GLY A 24 4.31 -1.48 -5.57
CA GLY A 24 3.87 -2.42 -6.61
C GLY A 24 2.48 -3.00 -6.35
N LEU A 25 1.94 -3.74 -7.32
CA LEU A 25 0.60 -4.33 -7.26
C LEU A 25 0.46 -5.33 -6.10
N ASN A 26 -0.78 -5.55 -5.62
CA ASN A 26 -1.04 -6.62 -4.67
C ASN A 26 -0.57 -7.96 -5.25
N SER A 27 -0.16 -8.89 -4.38
CA SER A 27 0.43 -10.17 -4.76
C SER A 27 1.81 -10.13 -5.43
N SER A 28 2.45 -8.97 -5.57
CA SER A 28 3.82 -8.86 -6.11
C SER A 28 4.94 -9.31 -5.15
N GLY A 29 4.61 -9.96 -4.03
CA GLY A 29 5.59 -10.45 -3.04
C GLY A 29 6.09 -9.44 -2.00
N LYS A 30 5.60 -8.18 -1.97
CA LYS A 30 6.00 -7.17 -0.96
C LYS A 30 5.77 -7.66 0.48
N SER A 31 4.59 -8.22 0.74
CA SER A 31 4.27 -8.77 2.06
C SER A 31 5.17 -9.95 2.40
N SER A 32 5.58 -10.77 1.43
CA SER A 32 6.51 -11.87 1.65
C SER A 32 7.87 -11.38 2.14
N VAL A 33 8.38 -10.25 1.64
CA VAL A 33 9.62 -9.64 2.15
C VAL A 33 9.48 -9.26 3.63
N LEU A 34 8.42 -8.52 3.97
CA LEU A 34 8.16 -8.11 5.35
C LEU A 34 7.92 -9.30 6.28
N GLN A 35 7.23 -10.32 5.79
CA GLN A 35 6.95 -11.56 6.51
C GLN A 35 8.21 -12.34 6.82
N ALA A 36 9.18 -12.36 5.90
CA ALA A 36 10.46 -13.02 6.13
C ALA A 36 11.27 -12.34 7.25
N LEU A 37 11.22 -11.01 7.33
CA LEU A 37 11.83 -10.26 8.44
C LEU A 37 11.10 -10.52 9.77
N GLY A 38 9.76 -10.53 9.76
CA GLY A 38 8.95 -10.86 10.93
C GLY A 38 9.20 -12.30 11.42
N LEU A 39 9.33 -13.26 10.50
CA LEU A 39 9.68 -14.65 10.77
C LEU A 39 11.02 -14.76 11.49
N LEU A 40 12.06 -14.09 10.97
CA LEU A 40 13.38 -14.08 11.58
C LEU A 40 13.31 -13.48 12.99
N ARG A 41 12.68 -12.32 13.14
CA ARG A 41 12.58 -11.62 14.43
C ARG A 41 11.86 -12.45 15.49
N GLN A 42 10.69 -13.03 15.18
CA GLN A 42 9.94 -13.81 16.17
C GLN A 42 10.66 -15.12 16.54
N SER A 43 11.37 -15.72 15.59
CA SER A 43 12.22 -16.89 15.86
C SER A 43 13.41 -16.53 16.75
N TYR A 44 13.97 -15.33 16.59
CA TYR A 44 15.03 -14.81 17.45
C TYR A 44 14.53 -14.55 18.88
N GLU A 45 13.41 -13.84 19.03
CA GLU A 45 12.85 -13.48 20.34
C GLU A 45 12.46 -14.71 21.18
N THR A 46 12.03 -15.78 20.52
CA THR A 46 11.70 -17.07 21.16
C THR A 46 12.91 -17.97 21.36
N GLN A 47 14.13 -17.50 21.04
CA GLN A 47 15.40 -18.24 21.14
C GLN A 47 15.44 -19.50 20.27
N MET A 48 14.56 -19.61 19.27
CA MET A 48 14.47 -20.76 18.36
C MET A 48 15.58 -20.76 17.30
N LEU A 49 16.27 -19.64 17.08
CA LEU A 49 17.43 -19.61 16.20
C LEU A 49 18.67 -20.33 16.78
N ILE A 50 18.63 -20.69 18.07
CA ILE A 50 19.72 -21.41 18.73
C ILE A 50 19.45 -22.91 18.70
N ARG A 51 20.30 -23.66 18.00
CA ARG A 51 20.26 -25.13 18.03
C ARG A 51 21.00 -25.64 19.26
N THR A 52 20.30 -26.27 20.20
CA THR A 52 20.93 -26.92 21.37
C THR A 52 20.87 -28.44 21.25
N LYS A 53 21.63 -29.17 22.08
CA LYS A 53 21.56 -30.64 22.14
C LYS A 53 20.20 -31.16 22.67
N ARG A 54 19.39 -30.31 23.33
CA ARG A 54 18.12 -30.69 23.98
C ARG A 54 16.88 -30.15 23.26
N ALA A 55 17.00 -29.02 22.58
CA ALA A 55 15.95 -28.42 21.77
C ALA A 55 16.50 -28.14 20.36
N GLY A 56 15.85 -28.70 19.34
CA GLY A 56 16.14 -28.37 17.95
C GLY A 56 15.80 -26.91 17.70
N GLY A 57 16.70 -26.18 17.03
CA GLY A 57 16.41 -24.83 16.56
C GLY A 57 15.51 -24.86 15.33
N GLY A 58 14.79 -23.77 15.07
CA GLY A 58 13.84 -23.66 13.98
C GLY A 58 13.42 -22.22 13.68
N LEU A 59 12.79 -22.04 12.52
CA LEU A 59 12.02 -20.85 12.19
C LEU A 59 10.58 -21.06 12.67
N LEU A 60 10.14 -20.24 13.63
CA LEU A 60 8.78 -20.24 14.17
C LEU A 60 7.83 -19.61 13.15
N LEU A 61 6.98 -20.39 12.50
CA LEU A 61 6.13 -19.91 11.41
C LEU A 61 4.93 -19.09 11.90
N ASN A 62 4.47 -19.36 13.12
CA ASN A 62 3.31 -18.70 13.71
C ASN A 62 3.65 -18.10 15.08
N GLY A 63 3.50 -16.79 15.19
CA GLY A 63 3.76 -16.03 16.42
C GLY A 63 3.14 -14.63 16.34
N ASP A 64 3.54 -13.76 17.27
CA ASP A 64 2.95 -12.42 17.39
C ASP A 64 3.16 -11.55 16.14
N LEU A 65 4.29 -11.71 15.44
CA LEU A 65 4.65 -10.85 14.31
C LEU A 65 4.03 -11.35 13.02
N VAL A 66 4.14 -12.66 12.74
CA VAL A 66 3.62 -13.31 11.55
C VAL A 66 2.97 -14.65 11.86
N ALA A 67 1.87 -14.93 11.17
CA ALA A 67 1.24 -16.24 11.10
C ALA A 67 1.30 -16.71 9.65
N LEU A 68 2.30 -17.55 9.34
CA LEU A 68 2.57 -18.02 7.98
C LEU A 68 1.90 -19.35 7.66
N GLY A 69 1.31 -20.03 8.64
CA GLY A 69 0.73 -21.35 8.48
C GLY A 69 1.77 -22.45 8.68
N THR A 70 1.85 -23.36 7.73
CA THR A 70 2.72 -24.53 7.74
C THR A 70 3.98 -24.30 6.92
N ALA A 71 4.92 -25.25 7.01
CA ALA A 71 6.14 -25.20 6.19
C ALA A 71 5.82 -25.26 4.67
N GLN A 72 4.69 -25.87 4.29
CA GLN A 72 4.22 -25.89 2.91
C GLN A 72 3.78 -24.49 2.42
N ASP A 73 3.12 -23.71 3.26
CA ASP A 73 2.67 -22.34 2.94
C ASP A 73 3.84 -21.34 2.77
N VAL A 74 4.99 -21.69 3.34
CA VAL A 74 6.22 -20.89 3.29
C VAL A 74 7.10 -21.28 2.11
N LEU A 75 7.09 -22.54 1.69
CA LEU A 75 7.89 -23.02 0.58
C LEU A 75 7.36 -22.48 -0.75
N HIS A 76 8.26 -21.98 -1.60
CA HIS A 76 7.90 -21.56 -2.96
C HIS A 76 7.40 -22.74 -3.80
N GLU A 77 6.41 -22.53 -4.68
CA GLU A 77 5.82 -23.60 -5.51
C GLU A 77 6.86 -24.27 -6.44
N ASP A 78 7.67 -23.46 -7.13
CA ASP A 78 8.79 -23.92 -7.97
C ASP A 78 10.12 -23.99 -7.19
N PHE A 79 10.11 -24.48 -5.94
CA PHE A 79 11.34 -24.62 -5.17
C PHE A 79 12.37 -25.49 -5.91
N GLY A 80 13.65 -25.21 -5.70
CA GLY A 80 14.71 -26.02 -6.29
C GLY A 80 16.03 -25.90 -5.55
N PRO A 81 17.03 -26.70 -5.96
CA PRO A 81 18.37 -26.61 -5.40
C PRO A 81 18.96 -25.24 -5.75
N VAL A 82 19.71 -24.68 -4.80
CA VAL A 82 20.41 -23.40 -4.97
C VAL A 82 21.81 -23.57 -4.40
N GLU A 83 22.84 -23.16 -5.15
CA GLU A 83 24.25 -23.41 -4.81
C GLU A 83 24.65 -22.83 -3.44
N GLU A 84 24.01 -21.75 -2.98
CA GLU A 84 24.28 -21.16 -1.67
C GLU A 84 23.69 -21.95 -0.49
N LEU A 85 22.86 -22.97 -0.76
CA LEU A 85 22.25 -23.79 0.28
C LEU A 85 22.96 -25.14 0.43
N PRO A 86 22.98 -25.71 1.65
CA PRO A 86 23.53 -27.03 1.87
C PRO A 86 22.86 -28.09 0.99
N ALA A 87 23.66 -28.99 0.43
CA ALA A 87 23.15 -30.13 -0.33
C ALA A 87 22.51 -31.15 0.62
N VAL A 88 21.21 -31.04 0.82
CA VAL A 88 20.38 -32.03 1.53
C VAL A 88 19.24 -32.52 0.64
N ASN A 89 18.61 -33.63 1.05
CA ASN A 89 17.51 -34.23 0.28
C ASN A 89 16.19 -33.49 0.48
N GLU A 90 16.04 -32.79 1.60
CA GLU A 90 14.85 -32.03 1.94
C GLU A 90 14.80 -30.69 1.18
N PRO A 91 13.62 -30.22 0.75
CA PRO A 91 13.46 -28.85 0.28
C PRO A 91 13.86 -27.84 1.35
N LEU A 92 14.53 -26.76 0.93
CA LEU A 92 15.08 -25.77 1.84
C LEU A 92 14.51 -24.38 1.56
N VAL A 93 14.30 -23.63 2.64
CA VAL A 93 14.02 -22.20 2.65
C VAL A 93 15.23 -21.48 3.23
N GLY A 94 15.69 -20.44 2.54
CA GLY A 94 16.90 -19.69 2.93
C GLY A 94 16.62 -18.20 3.15
N LEU A 95 17.22 -17.67 4.22
CA LEU A 95 17.28 -16.25 4.53
C LEU A 95 18.75 -15.86 4.69
N VAL A 96 19.21 -14.87 3.93
CA VAL A 96 20.58 -14.35 4.07
C VAL A 96 20.54 -12.84 4.24
N ILE A 97 21.25 -12.34 5.25
CA ILE A 97 21.40 -10.91 5.50
C ILE A 97 22.89 -10.60 5.53
N GLU A 98 23.29 -9.53 4.86
CA GLU A 98 24.66 -9.02 4.89
C GLU A 98 24.72 -7.86 5.88
N GLU A 99 25.55 -7.97 6.91
CA GLU A 99 25.73 -7.00 7.98
C GLU A 99 27.23 -6.87 8.27
N ASP A 100 27.76 -5.64 8.31
CA ASP A 100 29.17 -5.34 8.59
C ASP A 100 30.18 -6.10 7.74
N GLY A 101 29.82 -6.41 6.48
CA GLY A 101 30.65 -7.19 5.56
C GLY A 101 30.64 -8.71 5.82
N GLU A 102 29.85 -9.18 6.79
CA GLU A 102 29.62 -10.60 7.06
C GLU A 102 28.23 -11.04 6.58
N GLN A 103 28.15 -12.28 6.07
CA GLN A 103 26.87 -12.90 5.76
C GLN A 103 26.34 -13.66 6.97
N ARG A 104 25.10 -13.36 7.35
CA ARG A 104 24.29 -14.10 8.32
C ARG A 104 23.27 -14.93 7.55
N THR A 105 23.31 -16.24 7.76
CA THR A 105 22.50 -17.21 7.01
C THR A 105 21.62 -18.02 7.96
N TRP A 106 20.36 -18.22 7.57
CA TRP A 106 19.42 -19.14 8.18
C TRP A 106 18.78 -19.99 7.09
N VAL A 107 18.93 -21.30 7.23
CA VAL A 107 18.40 -22.30 6.30
C VAL A 107 17.53 -23.25 7.09
N ALA A 108 16.27 -23.35 6.70
CA ALA A 108 15.31 -24.24 7.34
C ALA A 108 14.82 -25.30 6.34
N ALA A 109 14.72 -26.54 6.82
CA ALA A 109 14.30 -27.67 6.01
C ALA A 109 12.78 -27.86 6.11
N TYR A 110 12.16 -28.19 4.98
CA TYR A 110 10.81 -28.72 4.92
C TYR A 110 10.82 -30.21 5.26
N ASP A 111 10.33 -30.57 6.45
CA ASP A 111 10.18 -31.98 6.85
C ASP A 111 8.87 -32.55 6.28
N ILE A 112 8.95 -33.16 5.09
CA ILE A 112 7.78 -33.76 4.40
C ILE A 112 7.05 -34.82 5.24
N ARG A 113 7.70 -35.40 6.25
CA ARG A 113 7.08 -36.38 7.16
C ARG A 113 6.18 -35.72 8.19
N HIS A 114 6.33 -34.42 8.40
CA HIS A 114 5.55 -33.64 9.36
C HIS A 114 5.12 -32.29 8.74
N PRO A 115 4.30 -32.32 7.67
CA PRO A 115 3.94 -31.13 6.91
C PRO A 115 3.16 -30.10 7.75
N ASP A 116 2.42 -30.56 8.76
CA ASP A 116 1.57 -29.71 9.62
C ASP A 116 2.34 -28.97 10.72
N ARG A 117 3.67 -29.08 10.78
CA ARG A 117 4.47 -28.37 11.78
C ARG A 117 4.49 -26.86 11.47
N ASP A 118 4.33 -26.08 12.52
CA ASP A 118 4.43 -24.63 12.57
C ASP A 118 5.85 -24.13 12.90
N VAL A 119 6.83 -25.04 12.88
CA VAL A 119 8.25 -24.75 13.07
C VAL A 119 9.05 -25.49 12.01
N MET A 120 9.81 -24.74 11.21
CA MET A 120 10.75 -25.34 10.26
C MET A 120 12.11 -25.57 10.91
N PRO A 121 12.60 -26.82 11.04
CA PRO A 121 13.88 -27.10 11.68
C PRO A 121 15.05 -26.46 10.93
N LEU A 122 15.96 -25.83 11.66
CA LEU A 122 17.15 -25.22 11.06
C LEU A 122 18.17 -26.29 10.64
N ALA A 123 18.50 -26.30 9.35
CA ALA A 123 19.65 -27.00 8.81
C ALA A 123 20.95 -26.24 9.15
N GLU A 124 20.91 -24.92 8.99
CA GLU A 124 22.00 -23.99 9.29
C GLU A 124 21.40 -22.69 9.86
N GLY A 125 22.05 -22.06 10.84
CA GLY A 125 21.53 -20.83 11.43
C GLY A 125 22.60 -20.02 12.12
N SER A 126 22.69 -18.75 11.76
CA SER A 126 23.48 -17.76 12.48
C SER A 126 22.83 -17.44 13.84
N VAL A 127 23.64 -17.36 14.89
CA VAL A 127 23.11 -17.14 16.26
C VAL A 127 22.78 -15.67 16.51
N ARG A 128 23.47 -14.74 15.82
CA ARG A 128 23.36 -13.30 16.02
C ARG A 128 23.12 -12.57 14.71
N SER A 129 22.37 -11.49 14.79
CA SER A 129 22.16 -10.52 13.71
C SER A 129 21.73 -9.20 14.32
N HIS A 130 22.30 -8.11 13.82
CA HIS A 130 21.94 -6.77 14.24
C HIS A 130 20.48 -6.47 13.92
N LEU A 131 19.97 -6.91 12.76
CA LEU A 131 18.57 -6.75 12.41
C LEU A 131 17.64 -7.49 13.38
N ALA A 132 18.06 -8.64 13.90
CA ALA A 132 17.30 -9.41 14.87
C ALA A 132 17.42 -8.85 16.30
N GLU A 133 18.51 -8.15 16.65
CA GLU A 133 18.80 -7.63 17.99
C GLU A 133 18.30 -6.21 18.24
N GLN A 134 18.19 -5.37 17.21
CA GLN A 134 17.78 -3.98 17.33
C GLN A 134 16.32 -3.82 17.80
N PRO A 135 15.93 -2.64 18.32
CA PRO A 135 14.53 -2.31 18.54
C PRO A 135 13.73 -2.52 17.26
N PHE A 136 12.62 -3.24 17.36
CA PHE A 136 11.86 -3.69 16.20
C PHE A 136 10.39 -3.34 16.34
N GLN A 137 9.84 -2.61 15.38
CA GLN A 137 8.41 -2.40 15.23
C GLN A 137 7.96 -3.06 13.93
N TYR A 138 6.90 -3.85 14.02
CA TYR A 138 6.22 -4.39 12.85
C TYR A 138 4.76 -4.04 12.92
N LEU A 139 4.29 -3.38 11.88
CA LEU A 139 3.02 -2.69 11.88
C LEU A 139 2.22 -3.17 10.66
N HIS A 140 1.22 -4.04 10.88
CA HIS A 140 0.34 -4.64 9.86
C HIS A 140 -0.62 -3.64 9.20
N ALA A 141 -1.08 -3.90 7.99
CA ALA A 141 -2.08 -3.04 7.35
C ALA A 141 -3.43 -3.02 8.11
N ASP A 142 -3.81 -4.13 8.76
CA ASP A 142 -4.96 -4.19 9.66
C ASP A 142 -4.59 -3.57 11.02
N ARG A 143 -4.86 -2.27 11.14
CA ARG A 143 -4.68 -1.50 12.37
C ARG A 143 -5.83 -1.76 13.34
N ILE A 144 -5.57 -1.51 14.63
CA ILE A 144 -6.63 -1.50 15.63
C ILE A 144 -7.69 -0.46 15.22
N THR A 145 -8.95 -0.89 15.14
CA THR A 145 -10.08 0.01 14.92
C THR A 145 -10.30 0.88 16.15
N PRO A 146 -10.89 2.08 16.02
CA PRO A 146 -11.23 2.92 17.17
C PRO A 146 -11.94 2.11 18.26
N ALA A 147 -11.36 2.09 19.46
CA ALA A 147 -11.83 1.28 20.58
C ALA A 147 -12.16 2.17 21.78
N VAL A 148 -13.01 1.66 22.67
CA VAL A 148 -13.36 2.36 23.92
C VAL A 148 -12.20 2.29 24.92
N THR A 149 -11.45 1.19 24.91
CA THR A 149 -10.31 0.91 25.77
C THR A 149 -9.20 0.22 24.98
N TYR A 150 -7.97 0.42 25.44
CA TYR A 150 -6.75 -0.15 24.88
C TYR A 150 -5.99 -0.93 25.96
N PRO A 151 -5.27 -2.01 25.61
CA PRO A 151 -4.55 -2.83 26.59
C PRO A 151 -3.46 -2.06 27.34
N ARG A 152 -3.50 -2.11 28.68
CA ARG A 152 -2.46 -1.60 29.57
C ARG A 152 -1.47 -2.73 29.89
N SER A 153 -0.39 -2.83 29.14
CA SER A 153 0.68 -3.82 29.41
C SER A 153 2.02 -3.14 29.59
N HIS A 154 2.57 -3.19 30.79
CA HIS A 154 3.93 -2.70 31.05
C HIS A 154 4.96 -3.58 30.32
N GLN A 155 4.78 -4.90 30.36
CA GLN A 155 5.74 -5.84 29.75
C GLN A 155 5.86 -5.67 28.24
N ILE A 156 4.73 -5.52 27.54
CA ILE A 156 4.73 -5.42 26.07
C ILE A 156 5.03 -3.99 25.63
N ALA A 157 4.28 -3.01 26.13
CA ALA A 157 4.40 -1.64 25.66
C ALA A 157 5.72 -1.00 26.10
N ILE A 158 6.11 -1.20 27.37
CA ILE A 158 7.20 -0.43 27.98
C ILE A 158 8.49 -1.23 28.01
N ALA A 159 8.50 -2.39 28.66
CA ALA A 159 9.71 -3.18 28.83
C ALA A 159 10.25 -3.71 27.48
N ARG A 160 9.37 -4.19 26.58
CA ARG A 160 9.74 -4.58 25.21
C ARG A 160 9.76 -3.39 24.24
N GLY A 161 9.15 -2.26 24.60
CA GLY A 161 9.02 -1.11 23.71
C GLY A 161 8.18 -1.39 22.46
N PHE A 162 7.30 -2.40 22.46
CA PHE A 162 6.58 -2.88 21.28
C PHE A 162 5.14 -2.36 21.25
N LEU A 163 4.74 -1.72 20.15
CA LEU A 163 3.42 -1.12 20.03
C LEU A 163 2.30 -2.11 19.67
N GLY A 164 2.65 -3.37 19.41
CA GLY A 164 1.72 -4.38 18.89
C GLY A 164 1.62 -4.32 17.37
N VAL A 165 1.33 -5.45 16.73
CA VAL A 165 1.26 -5.52 15.25
C VAL A 165 0.15 -4.66 14.66
N ARG A 166 -0.89 -4.37 15.45
CA ARG A 166 -2.01 -3.51 15.07
C ARG A 166 -1.90 -2.11 15.68
N GLY A 167 -0.84 -1.83 16.43
CA GLY A 167 -0.63 -0.57 17.17
C GLY A 167 -1.45 -0.47 18.47
N GLU A 168 -1.99 -1.59 18.97
CA GLU A 168 -2.90 -1.67 20.11
C GLU A 168 -2.31 -1.13 21.43
N HIS A 169 -0.98 -1.13 21.59
CA HIS A 169 -0.32 -0.64 22.79
C HIS A 169 0.11 0.82 22.72
N THR A 170 -0.11 1.50 21.59
CA THR A 170 0.29 2.91 21.38
C THR A 170 -0.26 3.84 22.46
N VAL A 171 -1.53 3.66 22.83
CA VAL A 171 -2.19 4.50 23.84
C VAL A 171 -1.54 4.32 25.22
N ASN A 172 -1.21 3.09 25.60
CA ASN A 172 -0.51 2.82 26.85
C ASN A 172 0.93 3.34 26.84
N TYR A 173 1.61 3.24 25.69
CA TYR A 173 2.96 3.77 25.50
C TYR A 173 3.02 5.28 25.72
N LEU A 174 2.14 6.02 25.03
CA LEU A 174 2.03 7.48 25.19
C LEU A 174 1.74 7.86 26.63
N ARG A 175 0.73 7.22 27.23
CA ARG A 175 0.33 7.45 28.62
C ARG A 175 1.50 7.29 29.58
N HIS A 176 2.18 6.15 29.51
CA HIS A 176 3.29 5.84 30.40
C HIS A 176 4.38 6.91 30.32
N HIS A 177 4.77 7.30 29.10
CA HIS A 177 5.86 8.25 28.88
C HIS A 177 5.51 9.72 29.12
N THR A 178 4.22 10.05 29.29
CA THR A 178 3.77 11.37 29.77
C THR A 178 3.75 11.46 31.30
N GLU A 179 3.43 10.35 31.98
CA GLU A 179 3.30 10.31 33.46
C GLU A 179 4.62 10.09 34.21
N GLN A 180 5.76 9.96 33.53
CA GLN A 180 7.07 9.77 34.19
C GLN A 180 7.61 11.09 34.79
N ASP A 181 8.39 10.97 35.87
CA ASP A 181 9.11 12.09 36.48
C ASP A 181 10.01 12.82 35.46
N VAL A 182 10.57 12.07 34.52
CA VAL A 182 11.26 12.59 33.34
C VAL A 182 10.49 12.10 32.10
N PRO A 183 9.60 12.93 31.53
CA PRO A 183 8.85 12.58 30.34
C PRO A 183 9.77 12.24 29.17
N MET A 184 9.32 11.32 28.30
CA MET A 184 10.05 11.02 27.08
C MET A 184 10.00 12.21 26.12
N GLU A 185 11.15 12.66 25.66
CA GLU A 185 11.29 13.75 24.70
C GLU A 185 11.71 13.24 23.32
N VAL A 186 11.16 13.85 22.26
CA VAL A 186 11.59 13.64 20.89
C VAL A 186 12.89 14.43 20.67
N PRO A 187 13.99 13.78 20.26
CA PRO A 187 15.26 14.45 20.00
C PRO A 187 15.14 15.55 18.95
N ASP A 188 16.04 16.54 19.01
CA ASP A 188 16.17 17.54 17.97
C ASP A 188 16.46 16.89 16.61
N GLY A 189 15.78 17.39 15.57
CA GLY A 189 15.94 16.88 14.21
C GLY A 189 14.64 16.88 13.41
N PRO A 190 14.61 16.16 12.28
CA PRO A 190 13.47 16.19 11.35
C PRO A 190 12.19 15.55 11.91
N LEU A 191 12.30 14.75 12.97
CA LEU A 191 11.14 14.14 13.63
C LEU A 191 10.45 15.09 14.61
N ARG A 192 11.11 16.18 15.01
CA ARG A 192 10.56 17.18 15.92
C ARG A 192 9.68 18.16 15.14
N HIS A 193 8.39 18.16 15.45
CA HIS A 193 7.43 19.09 14.88
C HIS A 193 7.67 20.50 15.43
N ARG A 194 7.88 21.47 14.53
CA ARG A 194 8.23 22.85 14.90
C ARG A 194 7.09 23.59 15.60
N GLY A 195 5.85 23.21 15.31
CA GLY A 195 4.64 23.79 15.93
C GLY A 195 4.19 23.11 17.22
N ALA A 196 4.94 22.12 17.73
CA ALA A 196 4.58 21.44 18.95
C ALA A 196 4.76 22.33 20.19
N THR A 197 3.92 22.13 21.20
CA THR A 197 3.96 22.89 22.46
C THR A 197 5.21 22.58 23.30
N SER A 198 5.73 21.35 23.21
CA SER A 198 6.97 20.94 23.89
C SER A 198 7.71 19.85 23.09
N SER A 199 8.90 19.42 23.56
CA SER A 199 9.59 18.22 23.04
C SER A 199 8.95 16.90 23.47
N GLN A 200 8.02 16.90 24.42
CA GLN A 200 7.48 15.65 24.96
C GLN A 200 6.76 14.84 23.89
N LEU A 201 6.87 13.52 23.99
CA LEU A 201 6.35 12.58 22.99
C LEU A 201 4.86 12.81 22.70
N LEU A 202 4.04 13.07 23.71
CA LEU A 202 2.61 13.29 23.54
C LEU A 202 2.33 14.59 22.77
N ASP A 203 2.98 15.70 23.14
CA ASP A 203 2.82 16.99 22.46
C ASP A 203 3.30 16.94 21.00
N GLN A 204 4.39 16.22 20.75
CA GLN A 204 4.91 15.97 19.41
C GLN A 204 3.94 15.11 18.59
N THR A 205 3.37 14.07 19.20
CA THR A 205 2.35 13.22 18.57
C THR A 205 1.11 14.05 18.21
N ILE A 206 0.63 14.88 19.14
CA ILE A 206 -0.50 15.79 18.92
C ILE A 206 -0.21 16.74 17.75
N ALA A 207 0.97 17.36 17.73
CA ALA A 207 1.33 18.31 16.68
C ALA A 207 1.36 17.65 15.29
N TRP A 208 1.93 16.45 15.18
CA TRP A 208 1.88 15.67 13.93
C TRP A 208 0.46 15.25 13.55
N MET A 209 -0.40 14.94 14.52
CA MET A 209 -1.81 14.64 14.25
C MET A 209 -2.58 15.88 13.79
N GLN A 210 -2.20 17.08 14.23
CA GLN A 210 -2.85 18.34 13.82
C GLN A 210 -2.57 18.72 12.36
N GLU A 211 -1.45 18.26 11.78
CA GLU A 211 -1.19 18.36 10.34
C GLU A 211 -2.25 17.60 9.51
N LEU A 212 -2.78 16.50 10.07
CA LEU A 212 -3.83 15.70 9.43
C LEU A 212 -5.24 16.16 9.80
N CYS A 213 -5.44 16.57 11.06
CA CYS A 213 -6.74 16.99 11.58
C CYS A 213 -6.57 18.25 12.45
N PRO A 214 -6.67 19.45 11.85
CA PRO A 214 -6.42 20.70 12.55
C PRO A 214 -7.27 20.85 13.83
N GLY A 215 -6.60 21.23 14.92
CA GLY A 215 -7.23 21.43 16.23
C GLY A 215 -7.45 20.14 17.04
N VAL A 216 -7.09 18.96 16.52
CA VAL A 216 -7.15 17.71 17.29
C VAL A 216 -6.20 17.75 18.49
N ASN A 217 -6.67 17.23 19.61
CA ASN A 217 -5.86 16.99 20.80
C ASN A 217 -6.24 15.61 21.37
N ILE A 218 -5.29 14.91 21.99
CA ILE A 218 -5.51 13.60 22.59
C ILE A 218 -5.16 13.61 24.09
N GLU A 219 -5.83 12.74 24.83
CA GLU A 219 -5.62 12.53 26.26
C GLU A 219 -5.72 11.03 26.56
N THR A 220 -4.85 10.54 27.43
CA THR A 220 -4.75 9.11 27.75
C THR A 220 -4.83 8.90 29.25
N ASP A 221 -5.87 8.18 29.70
CA ASP A 221 -6.12 7.93 31.12
C ASP A 221 -6.08 6.43 31.44
N PRO A 222 -5.49 6.00 32.56
CA PRO A 222 -5.74 4.66 33.07
C PRO A 222 -7.23 4.49 33.43
N VAL A 223 -7.75 3.28 33.23
CA VAL A 223 -9.02 2.89 33.81
C VAL A 223 -8.72 2.18 35.14
N GLU A 224 -8.96 2.89 36.24
CA GLU A 224 -8.64 2.41 37.59
C GLU A 224 -9.23 1.03 37.89
N GLY A 225 -8.44 0.19 38.56
CA GLY A 225 -8.81 -1.20 38.86
C GLY A 225 -8.83 -2.14 37.65
N THR A 226 -8.31 -1.74 36.48
CA THR A 226 -8.28 -2.57 35.27
C THR A 226 -6.95 -2.48 34.51
N ASP A 227 -6.72 -3.45 33.62
CA ASP A 227 -5.60 -3.46 32.66
C ASP A 227 -5.96 -2.73 31.36
N SER A 228 -6.62 -1.58 31.47
CA SER A 228 -7.06 -0.78 30.32
C SER A 228 -6.64 0.69 30.41
N VAL A 229 -6.40 1.29 29.24
CA VAL A 229 -6.17 2.72 29.05
C VAL A 229 -7.27 3.27 28.14
N ARG A 230 -7.80 4.44 28.46
CA ARG A 230 -8.78 5.15 27.66
C ARG A 230 -8.08 6.26 26.87
N LEU A 231 -8.34 6.31 25.57
CA LEU A 231 -7.99 7.44 24.71
C LEU A 231 -9.21 8.36 24.59
N SER A 232 -8.99 9.67 24.65
CA SER A 232 -10.02 10.68 24.41
C SER A 232 -9.51 11.78 23.49
N TYR A 233 -10.39 12.30 22.64
CA TYR A 233 -10.09 13.38 21.70
C TYR A 233 -10.76 14.68 22.11
N GLY A 234 -10.06 15.80 21.97
CA GLY A 234 -10.64 17.15 21.98
C GLY A 234 -10.39 17.86 20.64
N PHE A 235 -11.18 18.90 20.38
CA PHE A 235 -11.00 19.78 19.22
C PHE A 235 -10.99 21.23 19.69
N GLY A 236 -9.89 21.93 19.43
CA GLY A 236 -9.72 23.34 19.80
C GLY A 236 -9.69 24.27 18.58
N GLY A 237 -10.21 25.48 18.75
CA GLY A 237 -9.74 26.69 18.04
C GLY A 237 -10.16 26.92 16.59
N THR A 238 -10.60 25.93 15.81
CA THR A 238 -10.88 26.13 14.36
C THR A 238 -12.31 25.80 13.92
N ALA A 239 -13.08 25.03 14.70
CA ALA A 239 -14.40 24.54 14.31
C ALA A 239 -15.57 25.01 15.21
N GLY A 240 -15.37 26.02 16.08
CA GLY A 240 -16.40 26.47 17.02
C GLY A 240 -16.78 25.45 18.11
N ILE A 241 -16.03 24.33 18.21
CA ILE A 241 -16.20 23.30 19.23
C ILE A 241 -15.34 23.69 20.43
N ASN A 242 -15.95 23.73 21.60
CA ASN A 242 -15.27 24.01 22.85
C ASN A 242 -14.34 22.83 23.20
N ALA A 243 -13.04 23.10 23.44
CA ALA A 243 -12.01 22.09 23.71
C ALA A 243 -12.28 21.24 24.97
N THR A 244 -13.25 21.64 25.79
CA THR A 244 -13.65 20.97 27.03
C THR A 244 -14.42 19.66 26.82
N ARG A 245 -15.12 19.49 25.69
CA ARG A 245 -15.90 18.26 25.46
C ARG A 245 -15.06 17.18 24.79
N ARG A 246 -14.49 16.31 25.62
CA ARG A 246 -13.76 15.12 25.16
C ARG A 246 -14.69 14.08 24.53
N ARG A 247 -14.22 13.44 23.45
CA ARG A 247 -14.95 12.43 22.67
C ARG A 247 -14.18 11.12 22.66
N ARG A 248 -14.91 10.00 22.69
CA ARG A 248 -14.32 8.66 22.56
C ARG A 248 -13.88 8.43 21.11
N PRO A 249 -12.85 7.59 20.84
CA PRO A 249 -12.39 7.27 19.49
C PRO A 249 -13.54 6.79 18.59
N THR A 250 -14.46 6.00 19.14
CA THR A 250 -15.65 5.47 18.45
C THR A 250 -16.62 6.56 17.96
N HIS A 251 -16.54 7.79 18.49
CA HIS A 251 -17.42 8.91 18.13
C HIS A 251 -16.74 10.01 17.32
N VAL A 252 -15.43 9.89 17.08
CA VAL A 252 -14.68 10.86 16.29
C VAL A 252 -14.73 10.52 14.79
N GLY A 253 -15.21 9.31 14.45
CA GLY A 253 -15.11 8.78 13.10
C GLY A 253 -13.65 8.59 12.71
N PHE A 254 -13.37 7.77 11.70
CA PHE A 254 -12.15 8.01 10.96
C PHE A 254 -12.23 9.47 10.50
N GLY A 255 -11.29 10.33 10.88
CA GLY A 255 -11.24 11.71 10.39
C GLY A 255 -11.52 11.71 8.88
N GLU A 256 -12.17 12.77 8.36
CA GLU A 256 -12.53 12.94 6.93
C GLU A 256 -11.68 12.04 6.04
N PRO A 257 -12.27 11.17 5.19
CA PRO A 257 -11.55 10.05 4.58
C PRO A 257 -10.17 10.54 4.16
N HIS A 258 -9.12 10.18 4.90
CA HIS A 258 -7.77 10.72 4.68
C HIS A 258 -7.37 10.57 3.22
N LEU A 259 -7.95 9.56 2.56
CA LEU A 259 -7.99 9.42 1.11
C LEU A 259 -8.27 10.74 0.39
N ASN A 260 -9.35 11.48 0.69
CA ASN A 260 -9.76 12.73 0.04
C ASN A 260 -8.70 13.82 0.11
N VAL A 261 -8.07 14.03 1.28
CA VAL A 261 -7.00 15.02 1.45
C VAL A 261 -5.79 14.68 0.57
N HIS A 262 -5.55 13.38 0.37
CA HIS A 262 -4.46 12.89 -0.46
C HIS A 262 -4.90 12.46 -1.86
N LEU A 263 -6.16 12.61 -2.26
CA LEU A 263 -6.69 12.04 -3.51
C LEU A 263 -5.98 12.66 -4.70
N ASP A 264 -5.74 13.96 -4.65
CA ASP A 264 -5.06 14.67 -5.73
C ASP A 264 -3.60 14.24 -5.85
N TRP A 265 -2.90 14.08 -4.72
CA TRP A 265 -1.54 13.55 -4.69
C TRP A 265 -1.47 12.07 -5.13
N ILE A 266 -2.36 11.21 -4.64
CA ILE A 266 -2.45 9.78 -5.02
C ILE A 266 -2.74 9.66 -6.52
N ARG A 267 -3.67 10.46 -7.03
CA ARG A 267 -3.99 10.52 -8.46
C ARG A 267 -2.78 11.03 -9.25
N ALA A 268 -2.05 12.03 -8.76
CA ALA A 268 -0.85 12.53 -9.42
C ALA A 268 0.28 11.48 -9.45
N ALA A 269 0.55 10.83 -8.32
CA ALA A 269 1.57 9.79 -8.19
C ALA A 269 1.24 8.54 -9.04
N ARG A 270 -0.03 8.10 -9.07
CA ARG A 270 -0.49 7.03 -9.98
C ARG A 270 -0.32 7.45 -11.45
N ARG A 271 -0.62 8.70 -11.80
CA ARG A 271 -0.47 9.25 -13.16
C ARG A 271 0.98 9.26 -13.66
N GLU A 272 1.94 9.42 -12.77
CA GLU A 272 3.39 9.37 -13.09
C GLU A 272 3.91 7.93 -13.28
N GLY A 273 3.26 6.92 -12.67
CA GLY A 273 3.62 5.50 -12.78
C GLY A 273 3.08 4.76 -14.02
N VAL A 274 2.23 5.40 -14.84
CA VAL A 274 1.70 4.82 -16.07
C VAL A 274 2.72 4.98 -17.21
N THR A 275 3.59 3.98 -17.33
CA THR A 275 4.69 3.96 -18.30
C THR A 275 4.39 3.15 -19.56
N THR A 276 3.28 2.41 -19.59
CA THR A 276 2.86 1.56 -20.72
C THR A 276 1.37 1.72 -21.00
N GLY A 277 0.95 1.35 -22.21
CA GLY A 277 -0.46 1.42 -22.60
C GLY A 277 -1.35 0.39 -21.88
N SER A 278 -0.83 -0.80 -21.56
CA SER A 278 -1.54 -1.79 -20.72
C SER A 278 -1.84 -1.22 -19.32
N ARG A 279 -0.91 -0.46 -18.72
CA ARG A 279 -1.17 0.19 -17.43
C ARG A 279 -2.25 1.28 -17.50
N ILE A 280 -2.44 1.92 -18.67
CA ILE A 280 -3.58 2.83 -18.88
C ILE A 280 -4.88 2.01 -18.77
N TRP A 281 -4.95 0.88 -19.49
CA TRP A 281 -6.13 0.01 -19.52
C TRP A 281 -6.49 -0.55 -18.14
N ASP A 282 -5.52 -1.15 -17.45
CA ASP A 282 -5.71 -1.74 -16.11
C ASP A 282 -6.22 -0.71 -15.09
N SER A 283 -5.97 0.58 -15.34
CA SER A 283 -6.35 1.69 -14.45
C SER A 283 -7.58 2.47 -14.94
N CYS A 284 -8.21 2.09 -16.05
CA CYS A 284 -9.28 2.87 -16.69
C CYS A 284 -10.47 3.13 -15.75
N ALA A 285 -10.94 2.11 -15.03
CA ALA A 285 -12.08 2.23 -14.12
C ALA A 285 -11.79 3.17 -12.93
N ASP A 286 -10.54 3.16 -12.45
CA ASP A 286 -10.11 3.97 -11.31
C ASP A 286 -9.81 5.42 -11.69
N LEU A 287 -9.21 5.63 -12.87
CA LEU A 287 -8.71 6.94 -13.30
C LEU A 287 -9.74 7.74 -14.07
N TYR A 288 -10.69 7.07 -14.76
CA TYR A 288 -11.59 7.69 -15.71
C TYR A 288 -13.05 7.24 -15.48
N PRO A 289 -13.65 7.53 -14.31
CA PRO A 289 -14.99 7.07 -13.97
C PRO A 289 -16.08 7.56 -14.94
N HIS A 290 -15.86 8.66 -15.67
CA HIS A 290 -16.82 9.20 -16.66
C HIS A 290 -16.46 8.83 -18.10
N LEU A 291 -15.43 7.99 -18.32
CA LEU A 291 -15.06 7.46 -19.63
C LEU A 291 -15.33 5.95 -19.68
N ARG A 292 -16.22 5.51 -20.56
CA ARG A 292 -16.40 4.08 -20.86
C ARG A 292 -15.72 3.69 -22.16
N PHE A 293 -15.10 2.53 -22.18
CA PHE A 293 -14.31 2.06 -23.33
C PHE A 293 -14.99 0.86 -23.98
N LEU A 294 -15.08 0.83 -25.31
CA LEU A 294 -15.51 -0.37 -26.02
C LEU A 294 -14.45 -1.48 -25.93
N PRO A 295 -14.83 -2.78 -25.98
CA PRO A 295 -13.90 -3.90 -25.80
C PRO A 295 -12.68 -3.85 -26.72
N ARG A 296 -12.85 -3.37 -27.97
CA ARG A 296 -11.76 -3.21 -28.94
C ARG A 296 -10.63 -2.28 -28.48
N VAL A 297 -10.91 -1.35 -27.56
CA VAL A 297 -9.93 -0.35 -27.11
C VAL A 297 -8.86 -0.98 -26.21
N GLU A 298 -9.15 -2.10 -25.57
CA GLU A 298 -8.18 -2.88 -24.78
C GLU A 298 -6.93 -3.24 -25.60
N GLY A 299 -7.13 -3.84 -26.77
CA GLY A 299 -6.04 -4.20 -27.67
C GLY A 299 -5.27 -2.99 -28.20
N GLN A 300 -5.95 -1.85 -28.35
CA GLN A 300 -5.35 -0.60 -28.83
C GLN A 300 -4.48 0.08 -27.78
N LEU A 301 -4.91 0.05 -26.52
CA LEU A 301 -4.12 0.54 -25.40
C LEU A 301 -2.97 -0.41 -25.09
N SER A 302 -3.23 -1.72 -25.06
CA SER A 302 -2.18 -2.72 -24.80
C SER A 302 -1.08 -2.71 -25.87
N GLY A 303 -1.44 -2.50 -27.14
CA GLY A 303 -0.51 -2.37 -28.27
C GLY A 303 -0.04 -0.94 -28.56
N LEU A 304 -0.26 0.02 -27.65
CA LEU A 304 0.00 1.43 -27.92
C LEU A 304 1.50 1.70 -28.08
N ASN A 305 1.87 2.48 -29.10
CA ASN A 305 3.26 2.93 -29.28
C ASN A 305 3.75 3.65 -28.01
N PRO A 306 4.94 3.31 -27.46
CA PRO A 306 5.47 3.96 -26.26
C PRO A 306 5.49 5.50 -26.32
N HIS A 307 5.74 6.09 -27.49
CA HIS A 307 5.73 7.55 -27.69
C HIS A 307 4.32 8.16 -27.60
N TRP A 308 3.27 7.35 -27.69
CA TRP A 308 1.87 7.75 -27.59
C TRP A 308 1.26 7.50 -26.22
N VAL A 309 1.93 6.77 -25.32
CA VAL A 309 1.43 6.48 -23.97
C VAL A 309 1.13 7.78 -23.21
N VAL A 310 2.09 8.69 -23.10
CA VAL A 310 1.90 9.97 -22.39
C VAL A 310 0.89 10.88 -23.10
N PRO A 311 0.95 11.09 -24.43
CA PRO A 311 -0.04 11.88 -25.15
C PRO A 311 -1.48 11.36 -25.03
N VAL A 312 -1.69 10.04 -25.14
CA VAL A 312 -3.02 9.42 -24.99
C VAL A 312 -3.50 9.58 -23.55
N ARG A 313 -2.66 9.29 -22.56
CA ARG A 313 -2.99 9.50 -21.13
C ARG A 313 -3.45 10.93 -20.87
N ARG A 314 -2.69 11.93 -21.31
CA ARG A 314 -3.04 13.36 -21.15
C ARG A 314 -4.33 13.75 -21.87
N ALA A 315 -4.61 13.14 -23.02
CA ALA A 315 -5.83 13.39 -23.74
C ALA A 315 -7.05 12.80 -23.02
N LEU A 316 -6.94 11.57 -22.49
CA LEU A 316 -7.98 10.95 -21.66
C LEU A 316 -8.24 11.75 -20.38
N GLU A 317 -7.19 12.23 -19.71
CA GLU A 317 -7.29 13.07 -18.52
C GLU A 317 -8.10 14.35 -18.79
N ARG A 318 -7.81 15.05 -19.88
CA ARG A 318 -8.54 16.28 -20.26
C ARG A 318 -10.00 16.00 -20.63
N LEU A 319 -10.29 14.83 -21.20
CA LEU A 319 -11.67 14.42 -21.49
C LEU A 319 -12.41 14.11 -20.19
N GLU A 320 -11.81 13.31 -19.30
CA GLU A 320 -12.38 12.99 -17.98
C GLU A 320 -12.70 14.25 -17.19
N GLU A 321 -11.75 15.20 -17.08
CA GLU A 321 -11.97 16.46 -16.36
C GLU A 321 -13.11 17.30 -16.97
N ALA A 322 -13.25 17.31 -18.30
CA ALA A 322 -14.34 18.03 -18.97
C ALA A 322 -15.70 17.37 -18.70
N VAL A 323 -15.77 16.05 -18.76
CA VAL A 323 -17.01 15.29 -18.57
C VAL A 323 -17.44 15.27 -17.09
N ALA A 324 -16.48 15.19 -16.16
CA ALA A 324 -16.77 15.29 -14.73
C ALA A 324 -17.41 16.63 -14.35
N ALA A 325 -17.03 17.72 -15.02
CA ALA A 325 -17.61 19.06 -14.82
C ALA A 325 -18.89 19.31 -15.64
N TRP A 326 -19.23 18.41 -16.58
CA TRP A 326 -20.36 18.59 -17.48
C TRP A 326 -21.69 18.26 -16.80
N ASP A 327 -22.67 19.14 -17.00
CA ASP A 327 -24.08 18.91 -16.68
C ASP A 327 -24.89 18.85 -17.99
N PRO A 328 -25.32 17.65 -18.42
CA PRO A 328 -26.09 17.48 -19.65
C PRO A 328 -27.47 18.15 -19.65
N ALA A 329 -28.00 18.52 -18.48
CA ALA A 329 -29.29 19.20 -18.39
C ALA A 329 -29.20 20.70 -18.73
N SER A 330 -28.02 21.31 -18.55
CA SER A 330 -27.79 22.73 -18.81
C SER A 330 -27.14 22.99 -20.17
N VAL A 331 -26.19 22.16 -20.60
CA VAL A 331 -25.46 22.33 -21.87
C VAL A 331 -25.35 21.02 -22.63
N ALA A 332 -25.52 21.09 -23.96
CA ALA A 332 -25.55 19.91 -24.83
C ALA A 332 -24.21 19.17 -24.95
N GLU A 333 -23.08 19.88 -24.75
CA GLU A 333 -21.73 19.30 -24.77
C GLU A 333 -20.89 19.83 -23.60
N PRO A 334 -19.90 19.05 -23.10
CA PRO A 334 -18.91 19.52 -22.14
C PRO A 334 -18.08 20.70 -22.65
N GLU A 335 -17.62 21.56 -21.73
CA GLU A 335 -16.56 22.52 -22.03
C GLU A 335 -15.21 21.78 -22.14
N TRP A 336 -14.82 21.46 -23.38
CA TRP A 336 -13.66 20.61 -23.65
C TRP A 336 -12.34 21.26 -23.24
N ARG A 337 -11.57 20.57 -22.39
CA ARG A 337 -10.19 20.95 -22.01
C ARG A 337 -9.14 20.57 -23.06
N THR A 338 -9.58 20.06 -24.20
CA THR A 338 -8.74 19.73 -25.36
C THR A 338 -9.50 20.03 -26.64
N LYS A 339 -8.80 20.12 -27.78
CA LYS A 339 -9.45 20.35 -29.07
C LYS A 339 -10.22 19.10 -29.49
N VAL A 340 -11.52 19.14 -29.23
CA VAL A 340 -12.51 18.18 -29.73
C VAL A 340 -13.17 18.76 -30.97
N SER A 341 -13.36 17.94 -31.98
CA SER A 341 -14.11 18.33 -33.18
C SER A 341 -14.82 17.11 -33.74
N PRO A 342 -15.99 17.28 -34.38
CA PRO A 342 -16.61 16.21 -35.14
C PRO A 342 -15.76 15.87 -36.38
N GLU A 343 -15.83 14.61 -36.84
CA GLU A 343 -15.34 14.22 -38.15
C GLU A 343 -16.21 14.84 -39.26
N GLY A 344 -15.59 15.09 -40.42
CA GLY A 344 -16.32 15.64 -41.57
C GLY A 344 -17.40 14.68 -42.07
N GLU A 345 -18.42 15.21 -42.75
CA GLU A 345 -19.60 14.44 -43.16
C GLU A 345 -19.26 13.18 -43.98
N THR A 346 -18.29 13.30 -44.89
CA THR A 346 -17.80 12.19 -45.71
C THR A 346 -17.09 11.09 -44.92
N ARG A 347 -16.64 11.39 -43.69
CA ARG A 347 -15.83 10.52 -42.83
C ARG A 347 -16.65 9.84 -41.73
N LYS A 348 -17.84 10.33 -41.39
CA LYS A 348 -18.70 9.72 -40.36
C LYS A 348 -18.98 8.23 -40.61
N ARG A 349 -19.01 7.82 -41.89
CA ARG A 349 -19.19 6.41 -42.30
C ARG A 349 -18.14 5.45 -41.73
N VAL A 350 -16.89 5.90 -41.56
CA VAL A 350 -15.80 5.07 -41.02
C VAL A 350 -15.69 5.14 -39.48
N CYS A 351 -16.55 5.93 -38.85
CA CYS A 351 -16.62 6.10 -37.40
C CYS A 351 -17.84 5.38 -36.80
N ARG A 352 -18.38 4.36 -37.49
CA ARG A 352 -19.49 3.54 -37.01
C ARG A 352 -18.94 2.32 -36.28
N PHE A 353 -19.36 2.12 -35.04
CA PHE A 353 -18.91 1.00 -34.20
C PHE A 353 -20.09 0.37 -33.48
N THR A 354 -20.01 -0.93 -33.25
CA THR A 354 -20.91 -1.66 -32.35
C THR A 354 -20.66 -1.21 -30.92
N ASP A 355 -21.66 -0.62 -30.29
CA ASP A 355 -21.62 -0.12 -28.93
C ASP A 355 -21.88 -1.27 -27.92
N LEU A 356 -21.82 -0.98 -26.61
CA LEU A 356 -21.92 -1.96 -25.53
C LEU A 356 -23.27 -2.70 -25.45
N ASP A 357 -24.32 -2.14 -26.06
CA ASP A 357 -25.65 -2.76 -26.17
C ASP A 357 -25.84 -3.51 -27.50
N GLY A 358 -24.79 -3.62 -28.32
CA GLY A 358 -24.83 -4.31 -29.61
C GLY A 358 -25.34 -3.45 -30.78
N GLU A 359 -25.77 -2.21 -30.54
CA GLU A 359 -26.22 -1.33 -31.63
C GLU A 359 -25.05 -0.62 -32.31
N THR A 360 -25.12 -0.48 -33.64
CA THR A 360 -24.11 0.27 -34.39
C THR A 360 -24.39 1.77 -34.33
N ARG A 361 -23.51 2.52 -33.66
CA ARG A 361 -23.62 3.98 -33.51
C ARG A 361 -22.40 4.71 -34.09
N THR A 362 -22.56 6.00 -34.35
CA THR A 362 -21.50 6.87 -34.87
C THR A 362 -20.73 7.52 -33.71
N PHE A 363 -19.40 7.43 -33.75
CA PHE A 363 -18.45 8.03 -32.80
C PHE A 363 -17.58 9.06 -33.54
N ASP A 364 -18.20 10.13 -34.00
CA ASP A 364 -17.58 11.14 -34.87
C ASP A 364 -16.82 12.23 -34.11
N LEU A 365 -17.13 12.47 -32.83
CA LEU A 365 -16.32 13.36 -31.99
C LEU A 365 -14.92 12.76 -31.80
N HIS A 366 -13.90 13.58 -31.99
CA HIS A 366 -12.53 13.16 -31.77
C HIS A 366 -11.66 14.20 -31.07
N ALA A 367 -10.85 13.72 -30.12
CA ALA A 367 -9.71 14.46 -29.57
C ALA A 367 -8.42 14.10 -30.32
N ARG A 368 -7.51 15.06 -30.47
CA ARG A 368 -6.22 14.86 -31.15
C ARG A 368 -5.08 14.78 -30.15
N PHE A 369 -4.11 13.91 -30.43
CA PHE A 369 -2.84 13.83 -29.70
C PHE A 369 -1.66 13.70 -30.66
N THR A 370 -0.50 14.19 -30.25
CA THR A 370 0.76 14.24 -31.01
C THR A 370 1.84 13.40 -30.32
N PRO A 371 2.88 12.90 -31.02
CA PRO A 371 3.24 13.14 -32.43
C PRO A 371 2.36 12.38 -33.45
N GLY A 372 2.20 12.93 -34.65
CA GLY A 372 1.46 12.29 -35.75
C GLY A 372 -0.05 12.53 -35.75
N ALA A 373 -0.80 11.70 -36.47
CA ALA A 373 -2.24 11.84 -36.67
C ALA A 373 -3.06 11.00 -35.65
N GLY A 374 -2.72 11.09 -34.37
CA GLY A 374 -3.41 10.39 -33.28
C GLY A 374 -4.82 10.91 -33.04
N ARG A 375 -5.78 9.99 -32.80
CA ARG A 375 -7.20 10.26 -32.58
C ARG A 375 -7.77 9.39 -31.47
N ILE A 376 -8.55 10.01 -30.60
CA ILE A 376 -9.46 9.33 -29.67
C ILE A 376 -10.88 9.62 -30.17
N HIS A 377 -11.58 8.61 -30.69
CA HIS A 377 -12.97 8.75 -31.15
C HIS A 377 -13.94 8.33 -30.06
N PHE A 378 -14.95 9.16 -29.83
CA PHE A 378 -15.95 8.95 -28.80
C PHE A 378 -17.32 9.50 -29.19
N ARG A 379 -18.33 9.17 -28.39
CA ARG A 379 -19.67 9.79 -28.43
C ARG A 379 -20.09 10.21 -27.03
N LEU A 380 -20.98 11.20 -26.95
CA LEU A 380 -21.62 11.57 -25.69
C LEU A 380 -22.71 10.55 -25.31
N VAL A 381 -22.88 10.35 -24.01
CA VAL A 381 -23.97 9.57 -23.41
C VAL A 381 -24.60 10.42 -22.28
N PRO A 382 -25.39 11.46 -22.65
CA PRO A 382 -25.99 12.39 -21.68
C PRO A 382 -26.74 11.71 -20.54
N GLU A 383 -27.49 10.65 -20.84
CA GLU A 383 -28.31 9.88 -19.91
C GLU A 383 -27.50 9.21 -18.78
N GLU A 384 -26.21 8.94 -19.03
CA GLU A 384 -25.29 8.35 -18.06
C GLU A 384 -24.23 9.35 -17.58
N ARG A 385 -24.30 10.62 -18.02
CA ARG A 385 -23.31 11.68 -17.73
C ARG A 385 -21.87 11.23 -18.03
N MET A 386 -21.67 10.59 -19.18
CA MET A 386 -20.37 10.03 -19.57
C MET A 386 -20.11 10.15 -21.08
N ILE A 387 -18.91 9.75 -21.50
CA ILE A 387 -18.61 9.50 -22.91
C ILE A 387 -18.19 8.05 -23.13
N ARG A 388 -18.51 7.52 -24.31
CA ARG A 388 -18.07 6.19 -24.74
C ARG A 388 -17.00 6.31 -25.81
N ILE A 389 -15.86 5.69 -25.58
CA ILE A 389 -14.67 5.72 -26.44
C ILE A 389 -14.63 4.45 -27.28
N ALA A 390 -14.61 4.63 -28.60
CA ALA A 390 -14.60 3.52 -29.56
C ALA A 390 -13.23 3.26 -30.20
N HIS A 391 -12.34 4.25 -30.24
CA HIS A 391 -11.03 4.09 -30.88
C HIS A 391 -9.98 4.99 -30.28
N ILE A 392 -8.80 4.43 -30.02
CA ILE A 392 -7.59 5.15 -29.63
C ILE A 392 -6.46 4.72 -30.57
N GLY A 393 -5.86 5.67 -31.29
CA GLY A 393 -4.70 5.38 -32.13
C GLY A 393 -4.63 6.26 -33.37
N SER A 394 -4.06 5.75 -34.44
CA SER A 394 -3.97 6.47 -35.72
C SER A 394 -5.35 6.83 -36.26
N LYS A 395 -5.43 7.94 -37.00
CA LYS A 395 -6.61 8.31 -37.80
C LYS A 395 -7.09 7.09 -38.62
N ILE A 396 -8.34 6.70 -38.39
CA ILE A 396 -8.99 5.57 -39.10
C ILE A 396 -8.93 5.86 -40.59
N ARG A 397 -8.44 4.92 -41.40
CA ARG A 397 -8.44 5.05 -42.87
C ARG A 397 -9.68 4.32 -43.42
N PRO A 398 -10.38 4.87 -44.43
CA PRO A 398 -11.40 4.10 -45.13
C PRO A 398 -10.72 2.88 -45.77
N GLU A 399 -11.39 1.73 -45.71
CA GLU A 399 -11.04 0.59 -46.57
C GLU A 399 -11.15 1.08 -48.02
N ILE A 400 -10.08 0.86 -48.79
CA ILE A 400 -10.00 1.24 -50.21
C ILE A 400 -10.75 0.21 -51.04
#